data_AF-A0A507QN26-F1
#
_entry.id   AF-A0A507QN26-F1
#
_cell.length_a   1.000
_cell.length_b   1.000
_cell.length_c   1.000
_cell.angle_alpha   90.00
_cell.angle_beta   90.00
_cell.angle_gamma   90.00
#
_symmetry.space_group_name_H-M   'P 1'
#
loop_
_entity.id
_entity.type
_entity.pdbx_description
1 polymer ?
#
loop_
_entity_poly.entity_id
_entity_poly.type
_entity_poly.pdbx_seq_one_letter_code
_entity_poly.pdbx_strand_id
1 'polypeptide(L)'
;MGKYNLTALRVRQTALNQKSNGKISKFPQWFDVVRDIPPSEVLIRNQPQQHQLIRQRVKTIPGTSKPQVTFEVQEKPVKPKKASRLFQPVEIKYEEDQLRKEFFRDHPWELARPRVLVESTGKDFERYDWSRIQQPGKRLDGESVVQRQLWLLNNIPDMNKSTAYDIARREFYRLRLQEDIERRVAAEEAEATGAVFGPSLLEVGMELENKEFEHWKEWAKMEVEVQKQNNVAFVGAPGISGDEERITLDEEPEAEPEPAVAPQTT
;
A
#
# COMPACT_ATOMS: atom_id res chain seq x y z
N MET A 1 -15.66 -10.59 36.02
CA MET A 1 -15.07 -9.30 35.62
C MET A 1 -13.89 -9.00 36.53
N GLY A 2 -12.69 -8.79 36.00
CA GLY A 2 -11.51 -8.46 36.79
C GLY A 2 -11.70 -7.14 37.54
N LYS A 3 -11.28 -7.08 38.81
CA LYS A 3 -11.30 -5.83 39.59
C LYS A 3 -10.26 -4.88 39.00
N TYR A 4 -10.64 -3.63 38.73
CA TYR A 4 -9.68 -2.61 38.28
C TYR A 4 -8.67 -2.33 39.39
N ASN A 5 -7.38 -2.42 39.06
CA ASN A 5 -6.31 -2.09 39.99
C ASN A 5 -5.94 -0.60 39.87
N LEU A 6 -6.30 0.20 40.87
CA LEU A 6 -6.03 1.64 40.93
C LEU A 6 -4.79 1.99 41.78
N THR A 7 -4.01 1.01 42.23
CA THR A 7 -2.84 1.27 43.09
C THR A 7 -1.79 2.13 42.40
N ALA A 8 -1.60 1.95 41.08
CA ALA A 8 -0.65 2.72 40.28
C ALA A 8 -0.97 4.22 40.22
N LEU A 9 -2.26 4.59 40.22
CA LEU A 9 -2.70 6.00 40.22
C LEU A 9 -2.63 6.62 41.64
N ARG A 10 -2.63 5.78 42.68
CA ARG A 10 -2.70 6.21 44.09
C ARG A 10 -1.35 6.12 44.82
N VAL A 11 -0.24 6.03 44.09
CA VAL A 11 1.12 5.88 44.66
C VAL A 11 1.49 7.01 45.62
N ARG A 12 1.05 8.24 45.34
CA ARG A 12 1.24 9.37 46.28
C ARG A 12 0.42 9.21 47.56
N GLN A 13 -0.83 8.75 47.45
CA GLN A 13 -1.68 8.50 48.62
C GLN A 13 -1.11 7.36 49.48
N THR A 14 -0.59 6.30 48.86
CA THR A 14 0.03 5.20 49.59
C THR A 14 1.32 5.63 50.29
N ALA A 15 2.16 6.45 49.66
CA ALA A 15 3.36 7.01 50.31
C ALA A 15 3.02 7.95 51.48
N LEU A 16 1.96 8.75 51.35
CA LEU A 16 1.41 9.55 52.46
C LEU A 16 1.03 8.66 53.65
N ASN A 17 0.28 7.60 53.38
CA ASN A 17 -0.17 6.66 54.41
C ASN A 17 1.00 5.87 55.04
N GLN A 18 2.02 5.53 54.25
CA GLN A 18 3.20 4.83 54.78
C GLN A 18 4.02 5.74 55.70
N LYS A 19 4.15 7.04 55.38
CA LYS A 19 4.82 7.99 56.27
C LYS A 19 3.99 8.28 57.53
N SER A 20 2.67 8.47 57.40
CA SER A 20 1.80 8.69 58.57
C SER A 20 1.83 7.51 59.54
N ASN A 21 1.97 6.29 59.04
CA ASN A 21 2.08 5.06 59.83
C ASN A 21 3.52 4.76 60.29
N GLY A 22 4.47 5.66 60.06
CA GLY A 22 5.87 5.51 60.48
C GLY A 22 6.66 4.43 59.73
N LYS A 23 6.14 3.87 58.62
CA LYS A 23 6.87 2.87 57.81
C LYS A 23 8.05 3.46 57.04
N ILE A 24 7.97 4.75 56.71
CA ILE A 24 9.04 5.49 56.02
C ILE A 24 9.35 6.75 56.83
N SER A 25 10.63 7.03 57.05
CA SER A 25 11.08 8.24 57.77
C SER A 25 11.02 9.50 56.88
N LYS A 26 11.49 9.40 55.64
CA LYS A 26 11.53 10.52 54.67
C LYS A 26 10.62 10.24 53.49
N PHE A 27 10.04 11.29 52.90
CA PHE A 27 9.30 11.12 51.66
C PHE A 27 10.25 10.75 50.52
N PRO A 28 9.82 9.91 49.56
CA PRO A 28 10.56 9.70 48.33
C PRO A 28 10.75 11.01 47.56
N GLN A 29 11.84 11.14 46.80
CA GLN A 29 12.14 12.36 46.04
C GLN A 29 11.05 12.71 45.01
N TRP A 30 10.37 11.71 44.43
CA TRP A 30 9.29 11.91 43.47
C TRP A 30 7.97 12.41 44.11
N PHE A 31 7.84 12.38 45.44
CA PHE A 31 6.58 12.67 46.13
C PHE A 31 6.05 14.09 45.86
N ASP A 32 6.96 15.07 45.88
CA ASP A 32 6.64 16.48 45.59
C ASP A 32 6.37 16.69 44.09
N VAL A 33 7.07 15.98 43.20
CA VAL A 33 6.82 16.04 41.75
C VAL A 33 5.41 15.56 41.40
N VAL A 34 4.95 14.46 42.00
CA VAL A 34 3.58 13.93 41.81
C VAL A 34 2.51 14.80 42.49
N ARG A 35 2.92 15.68 43.41
CA ARG A 35 2.03 16.70 43.96
C ARG A 35 1.73 17.78 42.95
N ASP A 36 2.75 18.24 42.25
CA ASP A 36 2.64 19.34 41.29
C ASP A 36 2.05 18.86 39.96
N ILE A 37 2.31 17.60 39.59
CA ILE A 37 1.80 16.95 38.38
C ILE A 37 0.94 15.74 38.80
N PRO A 38 -0.34 15.95 39.16
CA PRO A 38 -1.24 14.85 39.50
C PRO A 38 -1.52 13.98 38.26
N PRO A 39 -1.73 12.66 38.43
CA PRO A 39 -2.10 11.78 37.33
C PRO A 39 -3.46 12.17 36.74
N SER A 40 -3.65 11.94 35.44
CA SER A 40 -4.92 12.22 34.74
C SER A 40 -6.03 11.26 35.14
N GLU A 41 -7.28 11.65 34.86
CA GLU A 41 -8.42 10.75 35.00
C GLU A 41 -8.32 9.61 33.97
N VAL A 42 -8.60 8.38 34.41
CA VAL A 42 -8.52 7.16 33.58
C VAL A 42 -9.85 6.43 33.70
N LEU A 43 -10.21 5.63 32.69
CA LEU A 43 -11.41 4.78 32.65
C LEU A 43 -12.75 5.50 32.45
N ILE A 44 -12.75 6.77 32.04
CA ILE A 44 -13.96 7.40 31.51
C ILE A 44 -14.12 7.03 30.04
N ARG A 45 -15.34 6.69 29.64
CA ARG A 45 -15.70 6.55 28.22
C ARG A 45 -16.26 7.87 27.71
N ASN A 46 -15.44 8.61 26.98
CA ASN A 46 -15.86 9.84 26.33
C ASN A 46 -16.57 9.53 25.01
N GLN A 47 -17.48 10.41 24.59
CA GLN A 47 -18.05 10.32 23.24
C GLN A 47 -16.98 10.71 22.22
N PRO A 48 -16.76 9.90 21.16
CA PRO A 48 -15.77 10.20 20.15
C PRO A 48 -16.22 11.37 19.26
N GLN A 49 -15.25 12.10 18.71
CA GLN A 49 -15.51 13.12 17.71
C GLN A 49 -16.12 12.48 16.44
N GLN A 50 -17.08 13.18 15.83
CA GLN A 50 -17.70 12.72 14.58
C GLN A 50 -16.88 13.18 13.38
N HIS A 51 -16.41 12.23 12.57
CA HIS A 51 -15.71 12.52 11.32
C HIS A 51 -16.69 12.38 10.14
N GLN A 52 -17.29 13.49 9.73
CA GLN A 52 -18.18 13.53 8.56
C GLN A 52 -17.37 13.72 7.29
N LEU A 53 -17.83 13.16 6.16
CA LEU A 53 -17.18 13.36 4.88
C LEU A 53 -17.58 14.74 4.34
N ILE A 54 -16.64 15.68 4.43
CA ILE A 54 -16.80 17.06 3.94
C ILE A 54 -16.10 17.16 2.59
N ARG A 55 -16.76 17.78 1.62
CA ARG A 55 -16.18 18.11 0.31
C ARG A 55 -16.17 19.61 0.14
N GLN A 56 -15.00 20.18 -0.12
CA GLN A 56 -14.87 21.59 -0.42
C GLN A 56 -14.98 21.79 -1.92
N ARG A 57 -15.87 22.67 -2.40
CA ARG A 57 -15.98 22.97 -3.84
C ARG A 57 -16.16 24.47 -4.07
N VAL A 58 -15.55 24.97 -5.14
CA VAL A 58 -15.79 26.33 -5.60
C VAL A 58 -16.87 26.31 -6.67
N LYS A 59 -17.93 27.09 -6.47
CA LYS A 59 -19.07 27.16 -7.38
C LYS A 59 -19.33 28.61 -7.79
N THR A 60 -19.76 28.81 -9.04
CA THR A 60 -20.35 30.10 -9.44
C THR A 60 -21.83 30.08 -9.09
N ILE A 61 -22.22 30.97 -8.17
CA ILE A 61 -23.62 31.09 -7.77
C ILE A 61 -24.31 32.03 -8.77
N PRO A 62 -25.43 31.62 -9.40
CA PRO A 62 -26.19 32.51 -10.27
C PRO A 62 -26.56 33.80 -9.53
N GLY A 63 -26.02 34.94 -9.97
CA GLY A 63 -26.27 36.26 -9.37
C GLY A 63 -25.09 36.87 -8.59
N THR A 64 -23.98 36.16 -8.37
CA THR A 64 -22.75 36.72 -7.77
C THR A 64 -21.59 36.62 -8.74
N SER A 65 -20.86 37.71 -8.97
CA SER A 65 -19.73 37.76 -9.93
C SER A 65 -18.46 37.06 -9.44
N LYS A 66 -18.33 36.82 -8.12
CA LYS A 66 -17.18 36.15 -7.51
C LYS A 66 -17.54 34.70 -7.16
N PRO A 67 -16.65 33.73 -7.46
CA PRO A 67 -16.85 32.34 -7.06
C PRO A 67 -16.79 32.20 -5.54
N GLN A 68 -17.66 31.37 -4.96
CA GLN A 68 -17.72 31.14 -3.52
C GLN A 68 -17.36 29.70 -3.17
N VAL A 69 -16.62 29.52 -2.07
CA VAL A 69 -16.32 28.21 -1.51
C VAL A 69 -17.57 27.69 -0.78
N THR A 70 -18.03 26.51 -1.20
CA THR A 70 -19.15 25.79 -0.60
C THR A 70 -18.62 24.49 0.01
N PHE A 71 -19.09 24.18 1.22
CA PHE A 71 -18.79 22.93 1.90
C PHE A 71 -20.00 22.01 1.79
N GLU A 72 -19.85 20.93 1.03
CA GLU A 72 -20.86 19.89 0.91
C GLU A 72 -20.59 18.82 1.95
N VAL A 73 -21.42 18.79 2.99
CA VAL A 73 -21.37 17.75 4.00
C VAL A 73 -22.29 16.62 3.57
N GLN A 74 -21.74 15.42 3.37
CA GLN A 74 -22.57 14.23 3.18
C GLN A 74 -23.12 13.77 4.53
N GLU A 75 -24.23 14.37 4.94
CA GLU A 75 -24.97 13.94 6.11
C GLU A 75 -25.60 12.57 5.83
N LYS A 76 -25.03 11.51 6.42
CA LYS A 76 -25.69 10.21 6.39
C LYS A 76 -26.93 10.27 7.27
N PRO A 77 -28.10 9.79 6.81
CA PRO A 77 -29.29 9.77 7.64
C PRO A 77 -29.01 8.93 8.91
N VAL A 78 -29.12 9.56 10.07
CA VAL A 78 -28.83 8.94 11.35
C VAL A 78 -30.00 8.03 11.73
N LYS A 79 -29.89 6.75 11.40
CA LYS A 79 -30.75 5.73 12.02
C LYS A 79 -30.40 5.65 13.51
N PRO A 80 -31.39 5.52 14.42
CA PRO A 80 -31.11 5.45 15.85
C PRO A 80 -30.17 4.27 16.13
N LYS A 81 -28.93 4.57 16.51
CA LYS A 81 -27.92 3.55 16.81
C LYS A 81 -28.25 2.93 18.17
N LYS A 82 -28.02 1.62 18.31
CA LYS A 82 -28.00 0.96 19.62
C LYS A 82 -27.01 1.68 20.53
N ALA A 83 -27.37 1.88 21.80
CA ALA A 83 -26.53 2.56 22.80
C ALA A 83 -25.12 1.96 22.93
N SER A 84 -24.94 0.69 22.53
CA SER A 84 -23.64 0.00 22.52
C SER A 84 -22.57 0.64 21.65
N ARG A 85 -22.92 1.46 20.65
CA ARG A 85 -21.96 2.11 19.73
C ARG A 85 -21.71 3.59 20.02
N LEU A 86 -22.27 4.15 21.10
CA LEU A 86 -22.12 5.58 21.45
C LEU A 86 -20.68 5.96 21.81
N PHE A 87 -19.94 5.05 22.42
CA PHE A 87 -18.55 5.26 22.86
C PHE A 87 -17.52 4.60 21.94
N GLN A 88 -17.94 4.14 20.76
CA GLN A 88 -17.06 3.46 19.81
C GLN A 88 -16.42 4.49 18.86
N PRO A 89 -15.07 4.56 18.76
CA PRO A 89 -14.39 5.46 17.82
C PRO A 89 -14.95 5.36 16.40
N VAL A 90 -15.09 6.51 15.74
CA VAL A 90 -15.66 6.62 14.39
C VAL A 90 -14.54 6.48 13.35
N GLU A 91 -14.83 5.78 12.26
CA GLU A 91 -13.94 5.65 11.10
C GLU A 91 -13.72 7.02 10.44
N ILE A 92 -12.45 7.40 10.23
CA ILE A 92 -12.07 8.63 9.54
C ILE A 92 -12.16 8.38 8.02
N LYS A 93 -12.86 9.26 7.29
CA LYS A 93 -13.06 9.13 5.84
C LYS A 93 -12.68 10.41 5.13
N TYR A 94 -11.94 10.25 4.06
CA TYR A 94 -11.47 11.33 3.21
C TYR A 94 -12.07 11.21 1.80
N GLU A 95 -12.17 12.32 1.08
CA GLU A 95 -12.67 12.29 -0.30
C GLU A 95 -11.63 11.68 -1.26
N GLU A 96 -10.37 11.90 -0.93
CA GLU A 96 -9.17 11.38 -1.57
C GLU A 96 -9.14 9.85 -1.58
N ASP A 97 -9.73 9.18 -0.58
CA ASP A 97 -9.79 7.72 -0.53
C ASP A 97 -10.59 7.13 -1.70
N GLN A 98 -11.62 7.84 -2.15
CA GLN A 98 -12.38 7.44 -3.34
C GLN A 98 -11.56 7.66 -4.61
N LEU A 99 -10.83 8.77 -4.68
CA LEU A 99 -9.96 9.11 -5.82
C LEU A 99 -8.79 8.12 -5.95
N ARG A 100 -8.15 7.75 -4.83
CA ARG A 100 -7.09 6.74 -4.78
C ARG A 100 -7.58 5.40 -5.31
N LYS A 101 -8.76 4.94 -4.86
CA LYS A 101 -9.35 3.66 -5.31
C LYS A 101 -9.60 3.65 -6.81
N GLU A 102 -10.12 4.75 -7.36
CA GLU A 102 -10.36 4.87 -8.79
C GLU A 102 -9.04 4.87 -9.57
N PHE A 103 -8.06 5.66 -9.14
CA PHE A 103 -6.76 5.76 -9.82
C PHE A 103 -6.01 4.42 -9.86
N PHE A 104 -5.86 3.73 -8.72
CA PHE A 104 -5.11 2.47 -8.66
C PHE A 104 -5.86 1.29 -9.28
N ARG A 105 -7.19 1.37 -9.39
CA ARG A 105 -7.96 0.39 -10.18
C ARG A 105 -7.65 0.53 -11.67
N ASP A 106 -7.58 1.76 -12.15
CA ASP A 106 -7.29 2.03 -13.56
C ASP A 106 -5.79 1.82 -13.89
N HIS A 107 -4.89 1.96 -12.90
CA HIS A 107 -3.44 1.80 -13.04
C HIS A 107 -2.86 0.76 -12.07
N PRO A 108 -3.13 -0.54 -12.25
CA PRO A 108 -2.65 -1.57 -11.33
C PRO A 108 -1.12 -1.60 -11.18
N TRP A 109 -0.40 -1.35 -12.28
CA TRP A 109 1.07 -1.37 -12.31
C TRP A 109 1.74 -0.20 -11.59
N GLU A 110 1.01 0.86 -11.23
CA GLU A 110 1.56 1.88 -10.33
C GLU A 110 1.74 1.34 -8.91
N LEU A 111 1.07 0.25 -8.53
CA LEU A 111 1.31 -0.44 -7.25
C LEU A 111 2.64 -1.21 -7.23
N ALA A 112 3.16 -1.59 -8.40
CA ALA A 112 4.46 -2.27 -8.49
C ALA A 112 5.64 -1.31 -8.25
N ARG A 113 5.41 0.00 -8.37
CA ARG A 113 6.46 1.01 -8.10
C ARG A 113 6.67 1.13 -6.58
N PRO A 114 7.90 0.93 -6.09
CA PRO A 114 8.17 0.92 -4.65
C PRO A 114 7.97 2.30 -4.03
N ARG A 115 7.20 2.37 -2.94
CA ARG A 115 6.89 3.60 -2.19
C ARG A 115 7.48 3.55 -0.79
N VAL A 116 8.15 4.64 -0.39
CA VAL A 116 8.65 4.82 0.97
C VAL A 116 7.51 5.38 1.84
N LEU A 117 7.17 4.66 2.92
CA LEU A 117 6.15 5.07 3.89
C LEU A 117 6.73 5.80 5.11
N VAL A 118 8.04 5.72 5.29
CA VAL A 118 8.73 6.40 6.39
C VAL A 118 8.74 7.91 6.11
N GLU A 119 8.12 8.68 6.99
CA GLU A 119 8.09 10.13 6.91
C GLU A 119 9.46 10.71 7.34
N SER A 120 9.86 11.82 6.72
CA SER A 120 11.13 12.48 7.07
C SER A 120 10.94 13.42 8.27
N THR A 121 10.05 14.42 8.14
CA THR A 121 9.78 15.39 9.21
C THR A 121 8.34 15.35 9.72
N GLY A 122 7.44 14.67 8.99
CA GLY A 122 5.99 14.70 9.21
C GLY A 122 5.32 16.03 8.82
N LYS A 123 6.08 17.02 8.37
CA LYS A 123 5.59 18.35 7.94
C LYS A 123 5.86 18.63 6.46
N ASP A 124 6.19 17.60 5.70
CA ASP A 124 6.54 17.73 4.29
C ASP A 124 5.35 18.29 3.46
N PHE A 125 4.12 18.03 3.92
CA PHE A 125 2.89 18.51 3.29
C PHE A 125 2.73 20.04 3.27
N GLU A 126 3.35 20.77 4.20
CA GLU A 126 3.23 22.24 4.29
C GLU A 126 3.89 22.95 3.10
N ARG A 127 4.88 22.30 2.47
CA ARG A 127 5.68 22.87 1.38
C ARG A 127 5.13 22.53 -0.01
N TYR A 128 4.11 21.68 -0.08
CA TYR A 128 3.57 21.21 -1.35
C TYR A 128 2.51 22.16 -1.89
N ASP A 129 2.73 22.65 -3.12
CA ASP A 129 1.76 23.44 -3.85
C ASP A 129 1.19 22.64 -5.02
N TRP A 130 -0.03 22.12 -4.84
CA TRP A 130 -0.75 21.28 -5.81
C TRP A 130 -1.29 22.05 -7.03
N SER A 131 -0.88 23.31 -7.21
CA SER A 131 -0.97 24.01 -8.51
C SER A 131 -0.20 23.29 -9.62
N ARG A 132 0.81 22.51 -9.25
CA ARG A 132 1.59 21.62 -10.14
C ARG A 132 1.60 20.20 -9.57
N ILE A 133 1.81 19.21 -10.41
CA ILE A 133 1.86 17.80 -9.96
C ILE A 133 3.23 17.42 -9.36
N GLN A 134 4.32 17.99 -9.88
CA GLN A 134 5.67 17.77 -9.34
C GLN A 134 5.88 18.64 -8.12
N GLN A 135 6.34 18.01 -7.04
CA GLN A 135 6.65 18.69 -5.79
C GLN A 135 8.12 18.50 -5.44
N PRO A 136 8.78 19.51 -4.86
CA PRO A 136 10.17 19.38 -4.44
C PRO A 136 10.29 18.31 -3.36
N GLY A 137 11.20 17.35 -3.54
CA GLY A 137 11.46 16.28 -2.57
C GLY A 137 10.44 15.13 -2.56
N LYS A 138 9.33 15.23 -3.30
CA LYS A 138 8.37 14.13 -3.47
C LYS A 138 8.58 13.44 -4.82
N ARG A 139 8.54 12.11 -4.83
CA ARG A 139 8.52 11.34 -6.08
C ARG A 139 7.16 11.48 -6.79
N LEU A 140 7.19 11.33 -8.11
CA LEU A 140 5.99 11.31 -8.93
C LEU A 140 5.24 9.98 -8.71
N ASP A 141 4.12 10.05 -8.00
CA ASP A 141 3.29 8.90 -7.61
C ASP A 141 1.81 9.17 -7.90
N GLY A 142 0.98 8.12 -7.82
CA GLY A 142 -0.48 8.24 -7.88
C GLY A 142 -1.07 9.19 -6.85
N GLU A 143 -0.43 9.35 -5.68
CA GLU A 143 -0.87 10.34 -4.68
C GLU A 143 -0.74 11.78 -5.21
N SER A 144 0.27 12.07 -6.03
CA SER A 144 0.40 13.39 -6.64
C SER A 144 -0.72 13.68 -7.64
N VAL A 145 -1.21 12.66 -8.35
CA VAL A 145 -2.39 12.76 -9.23
C VAL A 145 -3.64 13.06 -8.42
N VAL A 146 -3.85 12.33 -7.32
CA VAL A 146 -5.03 12.51 -6.45
C VAL A 146 -5.06 13.91 -5.85
N GLN A 147 -3.94 14.40 -5.33
CA GLN A 147 -3.86 15.74 -4.74
C GLN A 147 -4.00 16.84 -5.80
N ARG A 148 -3.42 16.64 -6.99
CA ARG A 148 -3.62 17.54 -8.13
C ARG A 148 -5.08 17.61 -8.56
N GLN A 149 -5.74 16.45 -8.68
CA GLN A 149 -7.17 16.35 -8.98
C GLN A 149 -8.01 17.06 -7.92
N LEU A 150 -7.71 16.83 -6.64
CA LEU A 150 -8.38 17.48 -5.52
C LEU A 150 -8.24 19.00 -5.57
N TRP A 151 -7.02 19.48 -5.82
CA TRP A 151 -6.74 20.91 -5.95
C TRP A 151 -7.54 21.54 -7.10
N LEU A 152 -7.67 20.87 -8.24
CA LEU A 152 -8.47 21.35 -9.37
C LEU A 152 -9.95 21.48 -9.00
N LEU A 153 -10.49 20.51 -8.25
CA LEU A 153 -11.89 20.53 -7.77
C LEU A 153 -12.15 21.63 -6.74
N ASN A 154 -11.14 21.97 -5.94
CA ASN A 154 -11.26 22.91 -4.84
C ASN A 154 -11.00 24.35 -5.26
N ASN A 155 -10.26 24.60 -6.35
CA ASN A 155 -9.87 25.94 -6.78
C ASN A 155 -10.57 26.41 -8.06
N ILE A 156 -10.88 25.50 -9.00
CA ILE A 156 -11.51 25.89 -10.26
C ILE A 156 -13.04 25.80 -10.11
N PRO A 157 -13.77 26.88 -10.46
CA PRO A 157 -15.23 26.87 -10.38
C PRO A 157 -15.84 25.81 -11.29
N ASP A 158 -16.85 25.11 -10.77
CA ASP A 158 -17.73 24.21 -11.52
C ASP A 158 -17.00 23.09 -12.30
N MET A 159 -15.81 22.70 -11.81
CA MET A 159 -15.02 21.61 -12.37
C MET A 159 -15.65 20.26 -12.01
N ASN A 160 -15.82 19.38 -13.01
CA ASN A 160 -16.29 18.02 -12.78
C ASN A 160 -15.14 17.10 -12.30
N LYS A 161 -15.50 16.05 -11.56
CA LYS A 161 -14.56 15.04 -11.07
C LYS A 161 -13.81 14.34 -12.21
N SER A 162 -14.50 14.01 -13.30
CA SER A 162 -13.90 13.33 -14.47
C SER A 162 -12.94 14.24 -15.23
N THR A 163 -13.31 15.51 -15.45
CA THR A 163 -12.46 16.47 -16.14
C THR A 163 -11.20 16.78 -15.34
N ALA A 164 -11.33 16.96 -14.01
CA ALA A 164 -10.19 17.12 -13.13
C ALA A 164 -9.27 15.88 -13.14
N TYR A 165 -9.86 14.69 -13.18
CA TYR A 165 -9.11 13.43 -13.29
C TYR A 165 -8.32 13.35 -14.60
N ASP A 166 -8.95 13.66 -15.73
CA ASP A 166 -8.30 13.61 -17.03
C ASP A 166 -7.14 14.60 -17.16
N ILE A 167 -7.28 15.81 -16.61
CA ILE A 167 -6.21 16.81 -16.60
C ILE A 167 -5.02 16.28 -15.77
N ALA A 168 -5.26 15.87 -14.53
CA ALA A 168 -4.20 15.37 -13.65
C ALA A 168 -3.53 14.12 -14.22
N ARG A 169 -4.30 13.22 -14.84
CA ARG A 169 -3.81 11.99 -15.47
C ARG A 169 -2.95 12.27 -16.70
N ARG A 170 -3.33 13.21 -17.57
CA ARG A 170 -2.50 13.61 -18.73
C ARG A 170 -1.20 14.27 -18.28
N GLU A 171 -1.25 15.14 -17.27
CA GLU A 171 -0.04 15.74 -16.67
C GLU A 171 0.89 14.64 -16.15
N PHE A 172 0.35 13.64 -15.46
CA PHE A 172 1.08 12.49 -14.94
C PHE A 172 1.72 11.64 -16.05
N TYR A 173 0.97 11.29 -17.10
CA TYR A 173 1.51 10.51 -18.23
C TYR A 173 2.64 11.22 -18.93
N ARG A 174 2.52 12.55 -19.13
CA ARG A 174 3.59 13.33 -19.76
C ARG A 174 4.90 13.23 -18.97
N LEU A 175 4.81 13.32 -17.65
CA LEU A 175 6.00 13.25 -16.79
C LEU A 175 6.55 11.83 -16.68
N ARG A 176 5.70 10.81 -16.61
CA ARG A 176 6.14 9.41 -16.66
C ARG A 176 6.87 9.09 -17.96
N LEU A 177 6.31 9.50 -19.09
CA LEU A 177 6.95 9.36 -20.39
C LEU A 177 8.30 10.07 -20.42
N GLN A 178 8.36 11.29 -19.88
CA GLN A 178 9.61 12.03 -19.77
C GLN A 178 10.65 11.27 -18.93
N GLU A 179 10.29 10.76 -17.74
CA GLU A 179 11.19 9.96 -16.89
C GLU A 179 11.73 8.72 -17.63
N ASP A 180 10.88 8.03 -18.41
CA ASP A 180 11.28 6.83 -19.14
C ASP A 180 12.20 7.14 -20.33
N ILE A 181 11.93 8.24 -21.05
CA ILE A 181 12.81 8.73 -22.13
C ILE A 181 14.16 9.16 -21.55
N GLU A 182 14.16 9.93 -20.46
CA GLU A 182 15.38 10.41 -19.81
C GLU A 182 16.29 9.24 -19.40
N ARG A 183 15.72 8.17 -18.82
CA ARG A 183 16.50 6.97 -18.46
C ARG A 183 17.10 6.28 -19.68
N ARG A 184 16.31 6.12 -20.75
CA ARG A 184 16.76 5.45 -21.97
C ARG A 184 17.88 6.23 -22.66
N VAL A 185 17.67 7.53 -22.85
CA VAL A 185 18.65 8.41 -23.49
C VAL A 185 19.94 8.48 -22.66
N ALA A 186 19.83 8.57 -21.33
CA ALA A 186 21.02 8.59 -20.46
C ALA A 186 21.84 7.30 -20.56
N ALA A 187 21.20 6.13 -20.69
CA ALA A 187 21.90 4.87 -20.89
C ALA A 187 22.59 4.81 -22.27
N GLU A 188 21.89 5.23 -23.33
CA GLU A 188 22.43 5.27 -24.70
C GLU A 188 23.61 6.23 -24.83
N GLU A 189 23.51 7.43 -24.25
CA GLU A 189 24.60 8.40 -24.21
C GLU A 189 25.82 7.85 -23.44
N ALA A 190 25.59 7.18 -22.31
CA ALA A 190 26.66 6.56 -21.54
C ALA A 190 27.38 5.47 -22.34
N GLU A 191 26.65 4.57 -23.01
CA GLU A 191 27.22 3.53 -23.87
C GLU A 191 27.98 4.13 -25.06
N ALA A 192 27.43 5.17 -25.69
CA ALA A 192 28.10 5.88 -26.79
C ALA A 192 29.44 6.52 -26.35
N THR A 193 29.56 6.91 -25.08
CA THR A 193 30.81 7.40 -24.49
C THR A 193 31.75 6.29 -23.96
N GLY A 194 31.38 5.02 -24.15
CA GLY A 194 32.18 3.87 -23.75
C GLY A 194 31.99 3.43 -22.31
N ALA A 195 30.91 3.83 -21.63
CA ALA A 195 30.57 3.29 -20.32
C ALA A 195 30.17 1.81 -20.46
N VAL A 196 30.65 0.97 -19.52
CA VAL A 196 30.30 -0.45 -19.45
C VAL A 196 29.41 -0.67 -18.23
N PHE A 197 28.21 -1.18 -18.45
CA PHE A 197 27.28 -1.55 -17.39
C PHE A 197 27.51 -2.98 -16.89
N GLY A 198 27.11 -3.25 -15.65
CA GLY A 198 27.03 -4.61 -15.13
C GLY A 198 25.88 -5.41 -15.76
N PRO A 199 25.60 -6.63 -15.27
CA PRO A 199 24.53 -7.46 -15.79
C PRO A 199 23.19 -6.75 -15.67
N SER A 200 22.37 -6.87 -16.71
CA SER A 200 21.04 -6.25 -16.75
C SER A 200 20.10 -6.95 -15.77
N LEU A 201 19.02 -6.25 -15.36
CA LEU A 201 18.03 -6.86 -14.47
C LEU A 201 17.35 -8.10 -15.11
N LEU A 202 17.28 -8.14 -16.45
CA LEU A 202 16.75 -9.29 -17.19
C LEU A 202 17.68 -10.50 -17.04
N GLU A 203 18.99 -10.30 -17.23
CA GLU A 203 19.99 -11.36 -17.05
C GLU A 203 19.99 -11.89 -15.60
N VAL A 204 20.00 -10.98 -14.62
CA VAL A 204 19.90 -11.35 -13.20
C VAL A 204 18.61 -12.13 -12.91
N GLY A 205 17.49 -11.73 -13.52
CA GLY A 205 16.23 -12.45 -13.43
C GLY A 205 16.32 -13.87 -13.97
N MET A 206 16.86 -14.03 -15.19
CA MET A 206 17.06 -15.33 -15.84
C MET A 206 17.98 -16.25 -15.02
N GLU A 207 19.04 -15.72 -14.42
CA GLU A 207 19.92 -16.49 -13.54
C GLU A 207 19.20 -17.02 -12.29
N LEU A 208 18.28 -16.24 -11.71
CA LEU A 208 17.47 -16.67 -10.57
C LEU A 208 16.45 -17.72 -10.99
N GLU A 209 15.78 -17.52 -12.12
CA GLU A 209 14.82 -18.49 -12.68
C GLU A 209 15.47 -19.84 -12.98
N ASN A 210 16.68 -19.84 -13.55
CA ASN A 210 17.43 -21.06 -13.81
C ASN A 210 17.78 -21.83 -12.53
N LYS A 211 18.14 -21.12 -11.45
CA LYS A 211 18.42 -21.75 -10.15
C LYS A 211 17.18 -22.44 -9.57
N GLU A 212 16.04 -21.77 -9.61
CA GLU A 212 14.77 -22.34 -9.15
C GLU A 212 14.30 -23.49 -10.05
N PHE A 213 14.53 -23.40 -11.36
CA PHE A 213 14.20 -24.47 -12.30
C PHE A 213 15.01 -25.74 -12.02
N GLU A 214 16.33 -25.64 -11.80
CA GLU A 214 17.14 -26.81 -11.46
C GLU A 214 16.71 -27.39 -10.10
N HIS A 215 16.36 -26.56 -9.12
CA HIS A 215 15.78 -27.04 -7.86
C HIS A 215 14.47 -27.80 -8.06
N TRP A 216 13.55 -27.25 -8.85
CA TRP A 216 12.29 -27.91 -9.22
C TRP A 216 12.53 -29.22 -9.96
N LYS A 217 13.50 -29.26 -10.87
CA LYS A 217 13.84 -30.45 -11.66
C LYS A 217 14.39 -31.58 -10.81
N GLU A 218 15.20 -31.28 -9.79
CA GLU A 218 15.63 -32.26 -8.80
C GLU A 218 14.44 -32.83 -8.02
N TRP A 219 13.56 -31.95 -7.52
CA TRP A 219 12.34 -32.36 -6.83
C TRP A 219 11.42 -33.22 -7.72
N ALA A 220 11.18 -32.80 -8.96
CA ALA A 220 10.30 -33.50 -9.90
C ALA A 220 10.81 -34.91 -10.22
N LYS A 221 12.14 -35.08 -10.37
CA LYS A 221 12.74 -36.41 -10.56
C LYS A 221 12.47 -37.33 -9.36
N MET A 222 12.60 -36.81 -8.14
CA MET A 222 12.32 -37.57 -6.92
C MET A 222 10.84 -37.93 -6.82
N GLU A 223 9.94 -37.00 -7.13
CA GLU A 223 8.50 -37.23 -7.09
C GLU A 223 8.07 -38.27 -8.15
N VAL A 224 8.62 -38.19 -9.37
CA VAL A 224 8.39 -39.20 -10.42
C VAL A 224 8.84 -40.59 -9.96
N GLU A 225 9.98 -40.68 -9.27
CA GLU A 225 10.47 -41.96 -8.73
C GLU A 225 9.55 -42.51 -7.64
N VAL A 226 9.09 -41.65 -6.71
CA VAL A 226 8.12 -42.02 -5.67
C VAL A 226 6.79 -42.47 -6.30
N GLN A 227 6.31 -41.77 -7.31
CA GLN A 227 5.08 -42.15 -8.03
C GLN A 227 5.23 -43.49 -8.75
N LYS A 228 6.38 -43.75 -9.38
CA LYS A 228 6.68 -45.06 -9.97
C LYS A 228 6.66 -46.15 -8.91
N GLN A 229 7.30 -45.94 -7.77
CA GLN A 229 7.31 -46.91 -6.67
C GLN A 229 5.90 -47.16 -6.12
N ASN A 230 5.11 -46.11 -5.92
CA ASN A 230 3.72 -46.22 -5.48
C ASN A 230 2.84 -46.95 -6.50
N ASN A 231 3.00 -46.67 -7.80
CA ASN A 231 2.28 -47.36 -8.87
C ASN A 231 2.65 -48.84 -8.94
N VAL A 232 3.94 -49.19 -8.79
CA VAL A 232 4.39 -50.58 -8.73
C VAL A 232 3.82 -51.28 -7.49
N ALA A 233 3.80 -50.63 -6.33
CA ALA A 233 3.21 -51.17 -5.11
C ALA A 233 1.68 -51.35 -5.22
N PHE A 234 0.99 -50.46 -5.94
CA PHE A 234 -0.45 -50.54 -6.21
C PHE A 234 -0.80 -51.66 -7.21
N VAL A 235 -0.04 -51.79 -8.30
CA VAL A 235 -0.19 -52.90 -9.28
C VAL A 235 0.22 -54.26 -8.68
N GLY A 236 1.12 -54.27 -7.70
CA GLY A 236 1.55 -55.46 -6.96
C GLY A 236 0.57 -55.94 -5.88
N ALA A 237 -0.53 -55.24 -5.62
CA ALA A 237 -1.59 -55.69 -4.70
C ALA A 237 -2.54 -56.66 -5.43
N PRO A 238 -2.65 -57.95 -5.04
CA PRO A 238 -3.51 -58.90 -5.72
C PRO A 238 -4.95 -58.68 -5.26
N GLY A 239 -5.76 -58.00 -6.08
CA GLY A 239 -7.18 -57.89 -5.80
C GLY A 239 -7.92 -56.93 -6.72
N ILE A 240 -8.63 -57.52 -7.68
CA ILE A 240 -9.67 -56.95 -8.55
C ILE A 240 -9.14 -56.42 -9.89
N SER A 241 -9.09 -57.36 -10.84
CA SER A 241 -9.15 -57.12 -12.27
C SER A 241 -10.36 -56.26 -12.65
N GLY A 242 -10.12 -55.21 -13.41
CA GLY A 242 -11.13 -54.45 -14.14
C GLY A 242 -10.43 -53.51 -15.11
N ASP A 243 -10.62 -53.77 -16.40
CA ASP A 243 -10.02 -53.09 -17.55
C ASP A 243 -10.12 -51.55 -17.49
N GLU A 244 -9.10 -50.84 -17.99
CA GLU A 244 -9.23 -49.89 -19.12
C GLU A 244 -7.96 -49.04 -19.37
N GLU A 245 -7.62 -48.95 -20.66
CA GLU A 245 -6.85 -47.91 -21.36
C GLU A 245 -5.37 -47.66 -21.02
N ARG A 246 -4.51 -48.39 -21.74
CA ARG A 246 -3.16 -47.93 -22.10
C ARG A 246 -3.26 -46.73 -23.03
N ILE A 247 -2.98 -45.53 -22.53
CA ILE A 247 -2.58 -44.40 -23.37
C ILE A 247 -1.11 -44.62 -23.74
N THR A 248 -0.88 -45.17 -24.93
CA THR A 248 0.40 -45.11 -25.63
C THR A 248 0.64 -43.66 -26.03
N LEU A 249 1.52 -42.96 -25.30
CA LEU A 249 2.21 -41.80 -25.83
C LEU A 249 3.39 -42.34 -26.65
N ASP A 250 3.21 -42.32 -27.97
CA ASP A 250 4.25 -42.63 -28.94
C ASP A 250 5.50 -41.78 -28.65
N GLU A 251 6.65 -42.44 -28.54
CA GLU A 251 7.97 -41.84 -28.73
C GLU A 251 8.08 -41.40 -30.19
N GLU A 252 7.98 -40.10 -30.46
CA GLU A 252 8.57 -39.54 -31.67
C GLU A 252 10.10 -39.52 -31.50
N PRO A 253 10.89 -40.12 -32.41
CA PRO A 253 12.33 -39.97 -32.38
C PRO A 253 12.74 -38.57 -32.86
N GLU A 254 13.69 -37.98 -32.13
CA GLU A 254 14.48 -36.81 -32.50
C GLU A 254 14.85 -36.82 -34.00
N ALA A 255 14.36 -35.82 -34.74
CA ALA A 255 14.91 -35.45 -36.04
C ALA A 255 16.00 -34.39 -35.81
N GLU A 256 17.24 -34.73 -36.15
CA GLU A 256 18.38 -33.81 -36.19
C GLU A 256 18.10 -32.62 -37.13
N PRO A 257 18.57 -31.39 -36.80
CA PRO A 257 18.46 -30.25 -37.72
C PRO A 257 19.54 -30.30 -38.81
N GLU A 258 19.15 -30.48 -40.07
CA GLU A 258 20.02 -30.20 -41.22
C GLU A 258 20.24 -28.68 -41.42
N PRO A 259 21.42 -28.26 -41.92
CA PRO A 259 21.81 -26.86 -42.01
C PRO A 259 21.14 -26.10 -43.17
N ALA A 260 20.76 -24.85 -42.88
CA ALA A 260 20.15 -23.92 -43.82
C ALA A 260 21.05 -23.62 -45.03
N VAL A 261 20.55 -23.91 -46.24
CA VAL A 261 21.10 -23.42 -47.51
C VAL A 261 20.40 -22.12 -47.89
N ALA A 262 21.19 -21.07 -48.11
CA ALA A 262 20.76 -19.73 -48.50
C ALA A 262 20.11 -19.69 -49.90
N PRO A 263 19.14 -18.79 -50.15
CA PRO A 263 18.60 -18.60 -51.49
C PRO A 263 19.53 -17.72 -52.34
N GLN A 264 20.01 -18.28 -53.46
CA GLN A 264 20.57 -17.49 -54.56
C GLN A 264 19.46 -17.04 -55.51
N THR A 265 19.66 -15.80 -55.96
CA THR A 265 18.99 -14.98 -56.96
C THR A 265 18.52 -15.69 -58.24
N THR A 266 17.38 -15.25 -58.76
CA THR A 266 17.22 -14.87 -60.18
C THR A 266 16.23 -13.72 -60.29
#